data_AF-A0A413RC81-F1
#
_entry.id   AF-A0A413RC81-F1
#
_cell.length_a   1.000
_cell.length_b   1.000
_cell.length_c   1.000
_cell.angle_alpha   90.00
_cell.angle_beta   90.00
_cell.angle_gamma   90.00
#
_symmetry.space_group_name_H-M   'P 1'
#
loop_
_entity.id
_entity.type
_entity.pdbx_description
1 polymer ?
#
loop_
_entity_poly.entity_id
_entity_poly.type
_entity_poly.pdbx_seq_one_letter_code
_entity_poly.pdbx_strand_id
1 'polypeptide(L)'
;MENNRDYTRRSRRRRELTPREKLLIILKRNIYPIALVVIIIFSIVVILPAEKSREAKKEVTASITENKNKTAQKETETTTNKNTKVYKTIKPKTRTTEKIVAELKERSKHDEKYKKIYDRIDEYPKGMLNAVLNNPEMQDFLIGYPDNQYTLKYLKTQSDESEETTLTEAETVQETTAQDSNEEIDLSDIKITEKERKSAHPLFIQWDERWAYIPYGDENIGMAGCGPTCMSMVIVGLTHNSEATPAEIARHSEESGYYVNGQGTSWLLMSQVAKNYGITVNQMAVSQIEMENALDNGNMLICSVGAGDFTTQGHFIVIYGYTDEGFLVNDPYCKVRSTKKWSFDRIKDQIKTIWRYSY
;
A
#
# COMPACT_ATOMS: atom_id res chain seq x y z
N MET A 1 18.12 81.85 80.82
CA MET A 1 17.47 82.69 79.81
C MET A 1 17.37 81.87 78.53
N GLU A 2 16.13 81.64 78.10
CA GLU A 2 15.61 81.49 76.73
C GLU A 2 16.54 81.14 75.57
N ASN A 3 16.11 80.49 74.49
CA ASN A 3 14.97 79.64 74.15
C ASN A 3 15.26 79.22 72.69
N ASN A 4 14.82 78.01 72.34
CA ASN A 4 14.39 77.63 70.99
C ASN A 4 15.42 77.46 69.84
N ARG A 5 15.58 76.21 69.39
CA ARG A 5 15.41 75.83 67.96
C ARG A 5 15.26 74.31 67.81
N ASP A 6 13.99 73.91 67.84
CA ASP A 6 13.30 72.84 67.12
C ASP A 6 14.15 71.93 66.19
N TYR A 7 14.29 70.64 66.56
CA TYR A 7 14.74 69.57 65.66
C TYR A 7 13.61 68.56 65.47
N THR A 8 12.99 68.63 64.29
CA THR A 8 11.88 67.80 63.86
C THR A 8 12.30 66.34 63.64
N ARG A 9 11.73 65.44 64.45
CA ARG A 9 11.81 63.98 64.29
C ARG A 9 10.89 63.55 63.13
N ARG A 10 11.41 63.43 61.91
CA ARG A 10 10.66 62.84 60.77
C ARG A 10 10.50 61.33 60.97
N SER A 11 9.33 60.90 61.43
CA SER A 11 8.91 59.50 61.34
C SER A 11 8.67 59.14 59.86
N ARG A 12 9.45 58.19 59.33
CA ARG A 12 9.18 57.59 58.02
C ARG A 12 7.89 56.75 58.13
N ARG A 13 6.73 57.33 57.82
CA ARG A 13 5.52 56.54 57.52
C ARG A 13 5.85 55.65 56.32
N ARG A 14 5.96 54.33 56.52
CA ARG A 14 5.95 53.38 55.41
C ARG A 14 4.60 53.53 54.73
N ARG A 15 4.61 53.98 53.47
CA ARG A 15 3.42 53.99 52.62
C ARG A 15 2.88 52.56 52.57
N GLU A 16 1.62 52.36 52.95
CA GLU A 16 0.97 51.06 52.78
C GLU A 16 0.80 50.81 51.28
N LEU A 17 1.42 49.73 50.81
CA LEU A 17 1.31 49.28 49.43
C LEU A 17 -0.13 48.84 49.17
N THR A 18 -0.71 49.34 48.09
CA THR A 18 -2.03 48.91 47.62
C THR A 18 -2.02 47.41 47.30
N PRO A 19 -3.18 46.73 47.32
CA PRO A 19 -3.25 45.31 46.96
C PRO A 19 -2.63 45.00 45.59
N ARG A 20 -2.77 45.91 44.61
CA ARG A 20 -2.14 45.79 43.29
C ARG A 20 -0.62 45.88 43.34
N GLU A 21 -0.06 46.78 44.15
CA GLU A 21 1.39 46.90 44.32
C GLU A 21 1.99 45.70 45.07
N LYS A 22 1.27 45.15 46.07
CA LYS A 22 1.66 43.90 46.74
C LYS A 22 1.63 42.71 45.78
N LEU A 23 0.59 42.61 44.94
CA LEU A 23 0.49 41.58 43.91
C LEU A 23 1.62 41.70 42.88
N LEU A 24 1.93 42.92 42.41
CA LEU A 24 3.03 43.18 41.49
C LEU A 24 4.39 42.78 42.10
N ILE A 25 4.60 43.01 43.40
CA ILE A 25 5.81 42.57 44.10
C ILE A 25 5.89 41.05 44.17
N ILE A 26 4.77 40.36 44.45
CA ILE A 26 4.72 38.88 44.48
C ILE A 26 4.98 38.30 43.09
N LEU A 27 4.35 38.85 42.04
CA LEU A 27 4.58 38.45 40.66
C LEU A 27 6.05 38.62 40.27
N LYS A 28 6.63 39.81 40.53
CA LYS A 28 8.05 40.11 40.24
C LYS A 28 9.04 39.26 41.03
N ARG A 29 8.73 38.94 42.30
CA ARG A 29 9.64 38.19 43.17
C ARG A 29 9.56 36.67 42.96
N ASN A 30 8.39 36.14 42.62
CA ASN A 30 8.18 34.69 42.60
C ASN A 30 7.87 34.14 41.20
N ILE A 31 7.13 34.85 40.35
CA ILE A 31 6.67 34.30 39.05
C ILE A 31 7.65 34.61 37.92
N TYR A 32 8.12 35.86 37.81
CA TYR A 32 9.09 36.24 36.77
C TYR A 32 10.40 35.43 36.79
N PRO A 33 11.04 35.14 37.95
CA PRO A 33 12.25 34.31 37.93
C PRO A 33 11.96 32.87 37.50
N ILE A 34 10.80 32.30 37.85
CA ILE A 34 10.40 30.95 37.41
C ILE A 34 10.16 30.92 35.90
N ALA A 35 9.43 31.92 35.37
CA ALA A 35 9.21 32.04 33.93
C ALA A 35 10.53 32.23 33.15
N LEU A 36 11.47 33.01 33.70
CA LEU A 36 12.80 33.19 33.11
C LEU A 36 13.57 31.86 33.05
N VAL A 37 13.54 31.07 34.12
CA VAL A 37 14.20 29.76 34.17
C VAL A 37 13.56 28.78 33.18
N VAL A 38 12.23 28.77 33.05
CA VAL A 38 11.53 27.92 32.06
C VAL A 38 11.90 28.33 30.63
N ILE A 39 11.99 29.64 30.34
CA ILE A 39 12.42 30.13 29.01
C ILE A 39 13.87 29.76 28.74
N ILE A 40 14.76 29.84 29.73
CA ILE A 40 16.16 29.42 29.59
C ILE A 40 16.24 27.92 29.35
N ILE A 41 15.50 27.10 30.10
CA ILE A 41 15.45 25.64 29.91
C ILE A 41 14.88 25.29 28.53
N PHE A 42 13.79 25.94 28.10
CA PHE A 42 13.23 25.75 26.76
C PHE A 42 14.24 26.15 25.67
N SER A 43 14.98 27.23 25.87
CA SER A 43 16.04 27.65 24.93
C SER A 43 17.18 26.61 24.88
N ILE A 44 17.57 26.05 26.02
CA ILE A 44 18.62 25.03 26.09
C ILE A 44 18.16 23.69 25.50
N VAL A 45 16.93 23.26 25.75
CA VAL A 45 16.41 21.94 25.34
C VAL A 45 15.91 21.93 23.91
N VAL A 46 15.37 23.04 23.39
CA VAL A 46 14.79 23.08 22.05
C VAL A 46 15.70 23.79 21.05
N ILE A 47 16.30 24.92 21.43
CA ILE A 47 17.07 25.73 20.48
C ILE A 47 18.48 25.16 20.29
N LEU A 48 19.18 24.75 21.36
CA LEU A 48 20.56 24.21 21.20
C LEU A 48 20.62 22.91 20.38
N PRO A 49 19.72 21.91 20.54
CA PRO A 49 19.74 20.73 19.67
C PRO A 49 19.32 21.06 18.23
N ALA A 50 18.44 22.04 18.03
CA ALA A 50 18.05 22.51 16.70
C ALA A 50 19.21 23.25 15.99
N GLU A 51 20.02 24.01 16.72
CA GLU A 51 21.17 24.72 16.17
C GLU A 51 22.32 23.75 15.86
N LYS A 52 22.60 22.79 16.76
CA LYS A 52 23.60 21.73 16.54
C LYS A 52 23.23 20.81 15.36
N SER A 53 21.95 20.49 15.20
CA SER A 53 21.47 19.72 14.02
C SER A 53 21.49 20.53 12.73
N ARG A 54 21.35 21.85 12.80
CA ARG A 54 21.42 22.76 11.65
C ARG A 54 22.87 23.04 11.22
N GLU A 55 23.81 23.10 12.16
CA GLU A 55 25.25 23.15 11.90
C GLU A 55 25.76 21.83 11.31
N ALA A 56 25.36 20.68 11.87
CA ALA A 56 25.68 19.37 11.30
C ALA A 56 25.13 19.21 9.87
N LYS A 57 23.92 19.70 9.59
CA LYS A 57 23.37 19.73 8.22
C LYS A 57 24.14 20.69 7.30
N LYS A 58 24.65 21.83 7.79
CA LYS A 58 25.49 22.74 7.00
C LYS A 58 26.87 22.13 6.67
N GLU A 59 27.52 21.45 7.61
CA GLU A 59 28.80 20.74 7.37
C GLU A 59 28.65 19.58 6.38
N VAL A 60 27.56 18.81 6.47
CA VAL A 60 27.25 17.74 5.50
C VAL A 60 26.93 18.33 4.12
N THR A 61 26.22 19.47 4.06
CA THR A 61 25.91 20.11 2.77
C THR A 61 27.14 20.77 2.13
N ALA A 62 28.05 21.33 2.93
CA ALA A 62 29.32 21.89 2.45
C ALA A 62 30.26 20.79 1.91
N SER A 63 30.38 19.66 2.62
CA SER A 63 31.20 18.51 2.17
C SER A 63 30.61 17.79 0.93
N ILE A 64 29.29 17.78 0.76
CA ILE A 64 28.63 17.29 -0.48
C ILE A 64 28.84 18.25 -1.66
N THR A 65 28.94 19.56 -1.41
CA THR A 65 29.16 20.56 -2.46
C THR A 65 30.61 20.58 -2.94
N GLU A 66 31.57 20.26 -2.07
CA GLU A 66 32.99 20.14 -2.43
C GLU A 66 33.31 18.83 -3.18
N ASN A 67 32.57 17.74 -2.91
CA ASN A 67 32.70 16.46 -3.65
C ASN A 67 31.96 16.41 -5.00
N LYS A 68 31.04 17.36 -5.29
CA LYS A 68 30.34 17.43 -6.58
C LYS A 68 31.15 18.08 -7.71
N ASN A 69 32.30 18.70 -7.42
CA ASN A 69 33.15 19.33 -8.43
C ASN A 69 34.34 18.47 -8.93
N LYS A 70 34.36 17.16 -8.64
CA LYS A 70 35.42 16.26 -9.13
C LYS A 70 34.98 14.97 -9.82
N THR A 71 33.69 14.78 -10.09
CA THR A 71 33.23 13.63 -10.91
C THR A 71 32.08 14.03 -11.82
N ALA A 72 32.35 14.94 -12.74
CA ALA A 72 31.63 15.02 -14.01
C ALA A 72 32.63 14.58 -15.10
N GLN A 73 32.19 13.69 -15.99
CA GLN A 73 32.97 12.94 -16.99
C GLN A 73 33.80 11.77 -16.47
N LYS A 74 33.15 10.60 -16.38
CA LYS A 74 33.62 9.43 -17.14
C LYS A 74 32.48 8.44 -17.35
N GLU A 75 31.93 8.46 -18.56
CA GLU A 75 31.34 7.28 -19.17
C GLU A 75 32.42 6.20 -19.20
N THR A 76 32.13 5.01 -18.67
CA THR A 76 32.77 3.79 -19.16
C THR A 76 31.79 2.64 -19.01
N GLU A 77 31.39 2.11 -20.16
CA GLU A 77 30.75 0.81 -20.36
C GLU A 77 31.50 -0.29 -19.62
N THR A 78 30.78 -1.21 -18.98
CA THR A 78 31.27 -2.58 -18.80
C THR A 78 30.10 -3.56 -18.69
N THR A 79 29.80 -4.17 -19.85
CA THR A 79 29.52 -5.60 -20.07
C THR A 79 28.27 -6.24 -19.44
N THR A 80 27.19 -6.18 -20.22
CA THR A 80 26.39 -7.32 -20.72
C THR A 80 25.96 -8.41 -19.73
N ASN A 81 24.70 -8.31 -19.28
CA ASN A 81 23.80 -9.47 -19.20
C ASN A 81 22.51 -9.13 -19.97
N LYS A 82 22.30 -9.79 -21.11
CA LYS A 82 21.39 -9.35 -22.20
C LYS A 82 19.88 -9.60 -21.98
N ASN A 83 19.41 -9.94 -20.78
CA ASN A 83 18.00 -10.31 -20.53
C ASN A 83 17.28 -9.51 -19.44
N THR A 84 17.73 -8.30 -19.10
CA THR A 84 17.00 -7.47 -18.13
C THR A 84 16.96 -6.02 -18.60
N LYS A 85 16.07 -5.73 -19.57
CA LYS A 85 15.60 -4.36 -19.76
C LYS A 85 14.84 -3.96 -18.50
N VAL A 86 15.57 -3.30 -17.60
CA VAL A 86 15.10 -2.68 -16.36
C VAL A 86 13.76 -2.01 -16.61
N TYR A 87 12.67 -2.59 -16.10
CA TYR A 87 11.32 -2.00 -16.13
C TYR A 87 11.32 -0.74 -15.25
N LYS A 88 11.79 0.36 -15.83
CA LYS A 88 11.74 1.69 -15.23
C LYS A 88 10.27 2.03 -15.02
N THR A 89 9.91 2.37 -13.79
CA THR A 89 8.54 2.58 -13.28
C THR A 89 7.59 3.19 -14.32
N ILE A 90 6.71 2.37 -14.91
CA ILE A 90 5.67 2.86 -15.81
C ILE A 90 4.43 3.05 -14.96
N LYS A 91 4.10 4.32 -14.64
CA LYS A 91 2.78 4.65 -14.12
C LYS A 91 1.73 4.01 -15.05
N PRO A 92 0.83 3.17 -14.54
CA PRO A 92 -0.05 2.38 -15.40
C PRO A 92 -0.93 3.28 -16.27
N LYS A 93 -1.31 2.79 -17.44
CA LYS A 93 -2.07 3.53 -18.45
C LYS A 93 -3.30 2.75 -18.88
N THR A 94 -4.39 3.47 -19.10
CA THR A 94 -5.55 2.95 -19.84
C THR A 94 -5.33 3.22 -21.31
N ARG A 95 -5.60 2.23 -22.16
CA ARG A 95 -5.42 2.28 -23.62
C ARG A 95 -6.71 1.86 -24.30
N THR A 96 -6.94 2.36 -25.52
CA THR A 96 -8.01 1.84 -26.38
C THR A 96 -7.60 0.49 -26.97
N THR A 97 -8.56 -0.30 -27.45
CA THR A 97 -8.31 -1.62 -28.07
C THR A 97 -7.27 -1.51 -29.19
N GLU A 98 -7.41 -0.51 -30.06
CA GLU A 98 -6.53 -0.31 -31.22
C GLU A 98 -5.10 -0.05 -30.78
N LYS A 99 -4.92 0.75 -29.71
CA LYS A 99 -3.61 1.05 -29.14
C LYS A 99 -2.99 -0.17 -28.45
N ILE A 100 -3.80 -0.98 -27.77
CA ILE A 100 -3.34 -2.24 -27.13
C ILE A 100 -2.79 -3.18 -28.21
N VAL A 101 -3.59 -3.45 -29.26
CA VAL A 101 -3.22 -4.35 -30.36
C VAL A 101 -1.98 -3.84 -31.08
N ALA A 102 -1.90 -2.54 -31.38
CA ALA A 102 -0.74 -1.95 -32.05
C ALA A 102 0.54 -2.05 -31.21
N GLU A 103 0.47 -1.81 -29.89
CA GLU A 103 1.62 -1.90 -29.00
C GLU A 103 2.08 -3.35 -28.80
N LEU A 104 1.15 -4.31 -28.67
CA LEU A 104 1.47 -5.74 -28.62
C LEU A 104 2.12 -6.22 -29.92
N LYS A 105 1.58 -5.81 -31.07
CA LYS A 105 2.18 -6.09 -32.39
C LYS A 105 3.61 -5.58 -32.46
N GLU A 106 3.86 -4.35 -31.99
CA GLU A 106 5.20 -3.79 -31.99
C GLU A 106 6.15 -4.57 -31.08
N ARG A 107 5.74 -4.87 -29.84
CA ARG A 107 6.56 -5.64 -28.89
C ARG A 107 6.84 -7.06 -29.38
N SER A 108 5.90 -7.69 -30.08
CA SER A 108 6.03 -9.04 -30.62
C SER A 108 7.20 -9.20 -31.61
N LYS A 109 7.63 -8.10 -32.25
CA LYS A 109 8.79 -8.10 -33.17
C LYS A 109 10.12 -8.33 -32.46
N HIS A 110 10.17 -8.13 -31.14
CA HIS A 110 11.41 -8.07 -30.36
C HIS A 110 11.38 -8.95 -29.11
N ASP A 111 10.24 -9.54 -28.78
CA ASP A 111 10.04 -10.35 -27.58
C ASP A 111 9.13 -11.54 -27.91
N GLU A 112 9.69 -12.75 -27.76
CA GLU A 112 9.01 -14.00 -28.07
C GLU A 112 7.76 -14.23 -27.20
N LYS A 113 7.75 -13.78 -25.94
CA LYS A 113 6.58 -13.90 -25.07
C LYS A 113 5.44 -13.01 -25.55
N TYR A 114 5.74 -11.77 -25.94
CA TYR A 114 4.75 -10.91 -26.58
C TYR A 114 4.28 -11.46 -27.93
N LYS A 115 5.15 -12.16 -28.68
CA LYS A 115 4.73 -12.86 -29.89
C LYS A 115 3.73 -13.97 -29.61
N LYS A 116 3.96 -14.83 -28.61
CA LYS A 116 3.01 -15.88 -28.21
C LYS A 116 1.64 -15.31 -27.84
N ILE A 117 1.61 -14.21 -27.09
CA ILE A 117 0.37 -13.52 -26.73
C ILE A 117 -0.30 -12.90 -27.98
N TYR A 118 0.48 -12.23 -28.85
CA TYR A 118 -0.06 -11.56 -30.03
C TYR A 118 -0.61 -12.53 -31.07
N ASP A 119 0.01 -13.71 -31.25
CA ASP A 119 -0.45 -14.73 -32.20
C ASP A 119 -1.82 -15.32 -31.80
N ARG A 120 -2.20 -15.21 -30.51
CA ARG A 120 -3.47 -15.69 -29.93
C ARG A 120 -4.33 -14.54 -29.38
N ILE A 121 -4.18 -13.33 -29.92
CA ILE A 121 -4.72 -12.12 -29.31
C ILE A 121 -6.24 -12.14 -29.07
N ASP A 122 -6.99 -12.86 -29.91
CA ASP A 122 -8.45 -12.96 -29.85
C ASP A 122 -8.95 -13.90 -28.74
N GLU A 123 -8.06 -14.68 -28.11
CA GLU A 123 -8.38 -15.59 -27.00
C GLU A 123 -8.30 -14.89 -25.62
N TYR A 124 -7.94 -13.60 -25.60
CA TYR A 124 -7.71 -12.84 -24.37
C TYR A 124 -8.73 -11.73 -24.15
N PRO A 125 -9.27 -11.58 -22.93
CA PRO A 125 -9.99 -10.37 -22.55
C PRO A 125 -9.14 -9.11 -22.75
N LYS A 126 -9.74 -8.03 -23.25
CA LYS A 126 -9.05 -6.75 -23.51
C LYS A 126 -8.37 -6.18 -22.26
N GLY A 127 -8.99 -6.38 -21.08
CA GLY A 127 -8.45 -5.98 -19.79
C GLY A 127 -7.10 -6.65 -19.51
N MET A 128 -6.99 -7.95 -19.79
CA MET A 128 -5.77 -8.75 -19.63
C MET A 128 -4.65 -8.31 -20.58
N LEU A 129 -5.00 -7.98 -21.83
CA LEU A 129 -4.04 -7.45 -22.81
C LEU A 129 -3.49 -6.07 -22.40
N ASN A 130 -4.33 -5.17 -21.87
CA ASN A 130 -3.84 -3.90 -21.32
C ASN A 130 -3.00 -4.11 -20.05
N ALA A 131 -3.38 -5.09 -19.23
CA ALA A 131 -2.69 -5.47 -18.00
C ALA A 131 -1.23 -5.87 -18.24
N VAL A 132 -0.94 -6.74 -19.23
CA VAL A 132 0.44 -7.15 -19.54
C VAL A 132 1.30 -6.04 -20.14
N LEU A 133 0.70 -5.04 -20.79
CA LEU A 133 1.42 -3.84 -21.26
C LEU A 133 1.80 -2.92 -20.10
N ASN A 134 1.00 -2.90 -19.02
CA ASN A 134 1.28 -2.15 -17.79
C ASN A 134 2.20 -2.92 -16.82
N ASN A 135 2.15 -4.25 -16.85
CA ASN A 135 2.97 -5.13 -16.05
C ASN A 135 3.52 -6.29 -16.90
N PRO A 136 4.67 -6.12 -17.57
CA PRO A 136 5.27 -7.17 -18.39
C PRO A 136 5.65 -8.45 -17.61
N GLU A 137 5.74 -8.38 -16.28
CA GLU A 137 6.10 -9.53 -15.44
C GLU A 137 5.02 -10.63 -15.46
N MET A 138 3.78 -10.32 -15.89
CA MET A 138 2.66 -11.26 -15.96
C MET A 138 2.55 -12.00 -17.31
N GLN A 139 3.53 -11.86 -18.21
CA GLN A 139 3.48 -12.49 -19.53
C GLN A 139 3.24 -14.00 -19.46
N ASP A 140 3.87 -14.72 -18.53
CA ASP A 140 3.72 -16.17 -18.42
C ASP A 140 2.30 -16.57 -17.96
N PHE A 141 1.68 -15.75 -17.10
CA PHE A 141 0.27 -15.89 -16.73
C PHE A 141 -0.65 -15.75 -17.95
N LEU A 142 -0.41 -14.76 -18.82
CA LEU A 142 -1.18 -14.65 -20.07
C LEU A 142 -0.91 -15.81 -21.01
N ILE A 143 0.34 -16.24 -21.17
CA ILE A 143 0.67 -17.32 -22.10
C ILE A 143 -0.08 -18.61 -21.71
N GLY A 144 -0.22 -18.90 -20.41
CA GLY A 144 -0.94 -20.08 -19.93
C GLY A 144 -2.46 -19.93 -19.87
N TYR A 145 -3.00 -18.70 -19.95
CA TYR A 145 -4.43 -18.44 -19.73
C TYR A 145 -5.37 -19.23 -20.64
N PRO A 146 -5.21 -19.25 -21.99
CA PRO A 146 -6.20 -19.88 -22.85
C PRO A 146 -6.26 -21.40 -22.71
N ASP A 147 -5.16 -22.02 -22.26
CA ASP A 147 -5.04 -23.48 -22.14
C ASP A 147 -5.25 -23.97 -20.70
N ASN A 148 -5.47 -23.05 -19.74
CA ASN A 148 -5.64 -23.41 -18.34
C ASN A 148 -7.00 -24.06 -18.07
N GLN A 149 -7.00 -25.15 -17.31
CA GLN A 149 -8.22 -25.91 -16.98
C GLN A 149 -9.33 -25.06 -16.36
N TYR A 150 -8.99 -24.10 -15.49
CA TYR A 150 -9.97 -23.22 -14.84
C TYR A 150 -10.57 -22.24 -15.85
N THR A 151 -9.74 -21.70 -16.75
CA THR A 151 -10.21 -20.84 -17.85
C THR A 151 -11.15 -21.61 -18.77
N LEU A 152 -10.75 -22.81 -19.20
CA LEU A 152 -11.56 -23.64 -20.09
C LEU A 152 -12.91 -24.00 -19.45
N LYS A 153 -12.92 -24.34 -18.15
CA LYS A 153 -14.14 -24.59 -17.38
C LYS A 153 -15.03 -23.35 -17.35
N TYR A 154 -14.47 -22.18 -17.01
CA TYR A 154 -15.21 -20.92 -16.94
C TYR A 154 -15.83 -20.53 -18.29
N LEU A 155 -15.05 -20.58 -19.38
CA LEU A 155 -15.53 -20.23 -20.72
C LEU A 155 -16.64 -21.18 -21.20
N LYS A 156 -16.56 -22.47 -20.85
CA LYS A 156 -17.61 -23.44 -21.16
C LYS A 156 -18.90 -23.13 -20.39
N THR A 157 -18.83 -22.82 -19.11
CA THR A 157 -20.02 -22.43 -18.33
C THR A 157 -20.70 -21.21 -18.93
N GLN A 158 -19.94 -20.20 -19.36
CA GLN A 158 -20.48 -19.01 -20.01
C GLN A 158 -21.12 -19.29 -21.37
N SER A 159 -20.56 -20.20 -22.18
CA SER A 159 -21.21 -20.60 -23.44
C SER A 159 -22.53 -21.31 -23.18
N ASP A 160 -22.55 -22.25 -22.22
CA ASP A 160 -23.73 -23.05 -21.91
C ASP A 160 -24.89 -22.17 -21.37
N GLU A 161 -24.59 -21.18 -20.52
CA GLU A 161 -25.58 -20.19 -20.03
C GLU A 161 -26.13 -19.30 -21.16
N SER A 162 -25.29 -18.94 -22.15
CA SER A 162 -25.71 -18.14 -23.29
C SER A 162 -26.61 -18.91 -24.26
N GLU A 163 -26.42 -20.23 -24.39
CA GLU A 163 -27.28 -21.09 -25.20
C GLU A 163 -28.61 -21.37 -24.51
N GLU A 164 -28.61 -21.63 -23.19
CA GLU A 164 -29.83 -21.86 -22.42
C GLU A 164 -30.75 -20.62 -22.40
N THR A 165 -30.18 -19.42 -22.27
CA THR A 165 -30.95 -18.17 -22.35
C THR A 165 -31.58 -17.92 -23.73
N THR A 166 -30.97 -18.39 -24.82
CA THR A 166 -31.54 -18.29 -26.18
C THR A 166 -32.66 -19.29 -26.48
N LEU A 167 -32.74 -20.41 -25.74
CA LEU A 167 -33.73 -21.46 -25.95
C LEU A 167 -35.05 -21.22 -25.18
N THR A 168 -35.12 -20.22 -24.31
CA THR A 168 -36.33 -19.93 -23.49
C THR A 168 -37.42 -19.11 -24.19
N GLU A 169 -37.23 -18.68 -25.44
CA GLU A 169 -38.28 -18.00 -26.24
C GLU A 169 -39.05 -18.94 -27.20
N ALA A 170 -38.72 -20.23 -27.28
CA ALA A 170 -39.53 -21.18 -28.02
C ALA A 170 -39.50 -22.58 -27.39
N GLU A 171 -40.70 -23.03 -27.00
CA GLU A 171 -41.10 -24.40 -26.67
C GLU A 171 -41.04 -24.86 -25.20
N THR A 172 -42.13 -25.55 -24.86
CA THR A 172 -42.51 -26.03 -23.53
C THR A 172 -42.10 -27.49 -23.39
N VAL A 173 -41.52 -27.83 -22.23
CA VAL A 173 -41.36 -29.18 -21.63
C VAL A 173 -40.30 -30.11 -22.26
N GLN A 174 -39.17 -30.27 -21.56
CA GLN A 174 -38.85 -31.53 -20.87
C GLN A 174 -37.81 -31.29 -19.78
N GLU A 175 -38.16 -31.71 -18.57
CA GLU A 175 -37.35 -31.68 -17.36
C GLU A 175 -36.22 -32.71 -17.51
N THR A 176 -35.11 -32.31 -18.11
CA THR A 176 -33.84 -33.03 -18.01
C THR A 176 -33.08 -32.45 -16.82
N THR A 177 -32.92 -33.28 -15.80
CA THR A 177 -32.12 -33.04 -14.60
C THR A 177 -30.81 -32.33 -14.93
N ALA A 178 -30.73 -31.04 -14.60
CA ALA A 178 -29.49 -30.28 -14.59
C ALA A 178 -28.56 -30.93 -13.57
N GLN A 179 -27.62 -31.71 -14.08
CA GLN A 179 -26.60 -32.37 -13.30
C GLN A 179 -25.56 -31.33 -12.90
N ASP A 180 -25.77 -30.76 -11.71
CA ASP A 180 -24.79 -30.24 -10.75
C ASP A 180 -23.48 -29.71 -11.38
N SER A 181 -23.47 -28.46 -11.84
CA SER A 181 -22.30 -27.79 -12.41
C SER A 181 -21.36 -27.15 -11.37
N ASN A 182 -21.67 -27.27 -10.08
CA ASN A 182 -20.84 -26.79 -8.97
C ASN A 182 -19.87 -27.88 -8.48
N GLU A 183 -19.02 -28.42 -9.37
CA GLU A 183 -17.83 -29.12 -8.90
C GLU A 183 -16.93 -28.10 -8.16
N GLU A 184 -16.93 -28.20 -6.83
CA GLU A 184 -16.11 -27.42 -5.91
C GLU A 184 -14.63 -27.52 -6.33
N ILE A 185 -13.96 -26.38 -6.43
CA ILE A 185 -12.54 -26.35 -6.79
C ILE A 185 -11.73 -26.86 -5.59
N ASP A 186 -11.07 -28.01 -5.74
CA ASP A 186 -10.16 -28.52 -4.73
C ASP A 186 -8.91 -27.62 -4.63
N LEU A 187 -8.79 -26.94 -3.49
CA LEU A 187 -7.65 -26.05 -3.17
C LEU A 187 -6.57 -26.75 -2.33
N SER A 188 -6.72 -28.04 -1.99
CA SER A 188 -5.86 -28.73 -1.02
C SER A 188 -4.40 -28.87 -1.45
N ASP A 189 -4.13 -28.83 -2.77
CA ASP A 189 -2.79 -28.85 -3.34
C ASP A 189 -2.14 -27.46 -3.43
N ILE A 190 -2.90 -26.39 -3.23
CA ILE A 190 -2.40 -25.01 -3.27
C ILE A 190 -1.78 -24.68 -1.93
N LYS A 191 -0.45 -24.54 -1.92
CA LYS A 191 0.30 -24.32 -0.70
C LYS A 191 1.25 -23.13 -0.84
N ILE A 192 1.40 -22.40 0.26
CA ILE A 192 2.54 -21.51 0.43
C ILE A 192 3.75 -22.32 0.87
N THR A 193 4.94 -21.85 0.50
CA THR A 193 6.20 -22.46 0.90
C THR A 193 6.51 -22.19 2.36
N GLU A 194 7.35 -23.05 2.95
CA GLU A 194 7.88 -22.86 4.30
C GLU A 194 8.57 -21.51 4.50
N LYS A 195 9.27 -21.04 3.45
CA LYS A 195 9.96 -19.73 3.44
C LYS A 195 8.96 -18.58 3.47
N GLU A 196 7.89 -18.68 2.67
CA GLU A 196 6.82 -17.68 2.66
C GLU A 196 6.12 -17.63 4.03
N ARG A 197 5.79 -18.79 4.60
CA ARG A 197 5.15 -18.89 5.93
C ARG A 197 5.98 -18.25 7.04
N LYS A 198 7.30 -18.44 7.02
CA LYS A 198 8.24 -17.90 8.01
C LYS A 198 8.60 -16.43 7.79
N SER A 199 8.19 -15.84 6.68
CA SER A 199 8.42 -14.41 6.44
C SER A 199 7.47 -13.58 7.30
N ALA A 200 7.99 -12.57 8.00
CA ALA A 200 7.15 -11.58 8.68
C ALA A 200 6.37 -10.70 7.68
N HIS A 201 6.87 -10.57 6.44
CA HIS A 201 6.28 -9.73 5.41
C HIS A 201 6.29 -10.48 4.06
N PRO A 202 5.52 -11.57 3.91
CA PRO A 202 5.48 -12.32 2.66
C PRO A 202 4.96 -11.43 1.52
N LEU A 203 5.57 -11.56 0.34
CA LEU A 203 5.06 -10.97 -0.89
C LEU A 203 4.41 -12.06 -1.72
N PHE A 204 3.08 -12.01 -1.80
CA PHE A 204 2.30 -12.81 -2.74
C PHE A 204 1.90 -11.98 -3.94
N ILE A 205 1.92 -12.63 -5.10
CA ILE A 205 1.60 -12.01 -6.38
C ILE A 205 0.31 -12.63 -6.88
N GLN A 206 -0.70 -11.80 -7.17
CA GLN A 206 -2.04 -12.30 -7.50
C GLN A 206 -2.05 -13.14 -8.78
N TRP A 207 -1.11 -12.89 -9.71
CA TRP A 207 -0.92 -13.65 -10.95
C TRP A 207 0.11 -14.80 -10.84
N ASP A 208 0.46 -15.25 -9.63
CA ASP A 208 1.24 -16.47 -9.41
C ASP A 208 0.44 -17.71 -9.85
N GLU A 209 1.08 -18.60 -10.62
CA GLU A 209 0.45 -19.74 -11.28
C GLU A 209 -0.31 -20.68 -10.33
N ARG A 210 0.08 -20.71 -9.04
CA ARG A 210 -0.57 -21.52 -8.01
C ARG A 210 -2.05 -21.18 -7.80
N TRP A 211 -2.46 -19.95 -8.11
CA TRP A 211 -3.84 -19.48 -7.87
C TRP A 211 -4.38 -18.54 -8.94
N ALA A 212 -3.55 -17.97 -9.82
CA ALA A 212 -3.93 -16.90 -10.74
C ALA A 212 -5.14 -17.21 -11.61
N TYR A 213 -5.29 -18.47 -12.02
CA TYR A 213 -6.34 -18.91 -12.95
C TYR A 213 -7.63 -19.29 -12.26
N ILE A 214 -7.65 -19.39 -10.93
CA ILE A 214 -8.85 -19.76 -10.18
C ILE A 214 -9.89 -18.65 -10.36
N PRO A 215 -11.15 -19.00 -10.67
CA PRO A 215 -12.24 -18.03 -10.79
C PRO A 215 -12.35 -17.18 -9.53
N TYR A 216 -12.68 -15.91 -9.72
CA TYR A 216 -12.98 -14.98 -8.65
C TYR A 216 -13.94 -13.92 -9.17
N GLY A 217 -15.23 -14.14 -8.91
CA GLY A 217 -16.34 -13.38 -9.44
C GLY A 217 -16.48 -13.55 -10.95
N ASP A 218 -16.54 -12.43 -11.68
CA ASP A 218 -16.60 -12.37 -13.14
C ASP A 218 -15.22 -12.43 -13.82
N GLU A 219 -14.15 -12.67 -13.05
CA GLU A 219 -12.76 -12.71 -13.48
C GLU A 219 -12.02 -13.89 -12.81
N ASN A 220 -10.70 -13.82 -12.73
CA ASN A 220 -9.85 -14.73 -11.95
C ASN A 220 -8.99 -13.97 -10.93
N ILE A 221 -8.37 -14.69 -10.00
CA ILE A 221 -7.49 -14.09 -8.98
C ILE A 221 -6.36 -13.27 -9.62
N GLY A 222 -5.81 -13.71 -10.75
CA GLY A 222 -4.78 -13.00 -11.50
C GLY A 222 -5.19 -11.58 -11.90
N MET A 223 -6.47 -11.37 -12.23
CA MET A 223 -7.00 -10.09 -12.67
C MET A 223 -7.67 -9.28 -11.55
N ALA A 224 -8.43 -9.92 -10.65
CA ALA A 224 -9.28 -9.25 -9.66
C ALA A 224 -8.86 -9.50 -8.19
N GLY A 225 -7.86 -10.35 -7.95
CA GLY A 225 -7.50 -10.88 -6.62
C GLY A 225 -6.61 -9.99 -5.75
N CYS A 226 -6.50 -8.68 -6.01
CA CYS A 226 -5.62 -7.80 -5.24
C CYS A 226 -5.99 -7.75 -3.75
N GLY A 227 -7.29 -7.76 -3.42
CA GLY A 227 -7.79 -7.78 -2.05
C GLY A 227 -7.46 -9.09 -1.31
N PRO A 228 -7.90 -10.27 -1.80
CA PRO A 228 -7.55 -11.56 -1.21
C PRO A 228 -6.05 -11.77 -1.06
N THR A 229 -5.26 -11.36 -2.06
CA THR A 229 -3.80 -11.47 -2.00
C THR A 229 -3.21 -10.58 -0.91
N CYS A 230 -3.69 -9.32 -0.76
CA CYS A 230 -3.25 -8.45 0.34
C CYS A 230 -3.63 -9.01 1.72
N MET A 231 -4.86 -9.51 1.85
CA MET A 231 -5.34 -10.10 3.10
C MET A 231 -4.56 -11.37 3.47
N SER A 232 -4.25 -12.23 2.49
CA SER A 232 -3.37 -13.39 2.66
C SER A 232 -1.98 -12.98 3.15
N MET A 233 -1.36 -11.95 2.53
CA MET A 233 -0.05 -11.45 2.99
C MET A 233 -0.07 -10.99 4.46
N VAL A 234 -1.14 -10.29 4.87
CA VAL A 234 -1.30 -9.84 6.26
C VAL A 234 -1.52 -11.00 7.22
N ILE A 235 -2.41 -11.94 6.88
CA ILE A 235 -2.71 -13.08 7.76
C ILE A 235 -1.46 -13.95 7.94
N VAL A 236 -0.80 -14.32 6.84
CA VAL A 236 0.41 -15.15 6.91
C VAL A 236 1.53 -14.41 7.64
N GLY A 237 1.73 -13.12 7.37
CA GLY A 237 2.78 -12.32 8.01
C GLY A 237 2.60 -12.19 9.51
N LEU A 238 1.37 -12.03 10.00
CA LEU A 238 1.08 -11.86 11.43
C LEU A 238 0.93 -13.18 12.20
N THR A 239 0.39 -14.22 11.57
CA THR A 239 -0.04 -15.45 12.27
C THR A 239 0.77 -16.69 11.91
N HIS A 240 1.57 -16.63 10.83
CA HIS A 240 2.23 -17.79 10.22
C HIS A 240 1.29 -18.92 9.79
N ASN A 241 -0.01 -18.65 9.63
CA ASN A 241 -0.99 -19.63 9.18
C ASN A 241 -0.79 -19.96 7.70
N SER A 242 -0.40 -21.19 7.37
CA SER A 242 -0.15 -21.63 5.99
C SER A 242 -1.40 -21.79 5.13
N GLU A 243 -2.56 -21.93 5.76
CA GLU A 243 -3.82 -22.20 5.06
C GLU A 243 -4.42 -20.91 4.48
N ALA A 244 -3.95 -19.74 4.93
CA ALA A 244 -4.38 -18.44 4.43
C ALA A 244 -3.76 -18.10 3.06
N THR A 245 -3.87 -19.00 2.08
CA THR A 245 -3.41 -18.78 0.71
C THR A 245 -4.27 -17.73 -0.01
N PRO A 246 -3.78 -17.04 -1.05
CA PRO A 246 -4.61 -16.13 -1.83
C PRO A 246 -5.87 -16.80 -2.42
N ALA A 247 -5.78 -18.09 -2.79
CA ALA A 247 -6.91 -18.88 -3.26
C ALA A 247 -7.97 -19.09 -2.17
N GLU A 248 -7.54 -19.46 -0.97
CA GLU A 248 -8.45 -19.71 0.15
C GLU A 248 -9.16 -18.42 0.60
N ILE A 249 -8.44 -17.31 0.64
CA ILE A 249 -9.05 -16.01 0.95
C ILE A 249 -10.01 -15.55 -0.16
N ALA A 250 -9.72 -15.86 -1.42
CA ALA A 250 -10.61 -15.55 -2.54
C ALA A 250 -11.90 -16.39 -2.47
N ARG A 251 -11.80 -17.70 -2.22
CA ARG A 251 -12.95 -18.58 -1.99
C ARG A 251 -13.83 -18.06 -0.86
N HIS A 252 -13.24 -17.75 0.30
CA HIS A 252 -13.99 -17.22 1.44
C HIS A 252 -14.62 -15.84 1.16
N SER A 253 -13.95 -15.01 0.34
CA SER A 253 -14.50 -13.74 -0.14
C SER A 253 -15.78 -13.95 -0.93
N GLU A 254 -15.79 -14.88 -1.89
CA GLU A 254 -16.98 -15.17 -2.71
C GLU A 254 -18.13 -15.78 -1.90
N GLU A 255 -17.83 -16.79 -1.07
CA GLU A 255 -18.83 -17.45 -0.22
C GLU A 255 -19.50 -16.48 0.75
N SER A 256 -18.76 -15.46 1.18
CA SER A 256 -19.26 -14.42 2.09
C SER A 256 -19.89 -13.22 1.37
N GLY A 257 -19.97 -13.23 0.03
CA GLY A 257 -20.52 -12.14 -0.78
C GLY A 257 -19.66 -10.87 -0.76
N TYR A 258 -18.35 -11.01 -0.59
CA TYR A 258 -17.38 -9.90 -0.56
C TYR A 258 -16.73 -9.62 -1.92
N TYR A 259 -17.27 -10.19 -3.00
CA TYR A 259 -16.98 -9.77 -4.37
C TYR A 259 -18.05 -8.81 -4.90
N VAL A 260 -17.64 -7.85 -5.74
CA VAL A 260 -18.52 -6.91 -6.42
C VAL A 260 -18.19 -6.94 -7.92
N ASN A 261 -19.17 -7.39 -8.72
CA ASN A 261 -19.01 -7.54 -10.17
C ASN A 261 -18.50 -6.27 -10.85
N GLY A 262 -17.50 -6.42 -11.72
CA GLY A 262 -16.80 -5.32 -12.39
C GLY A 262 -15.99 -4.36 -11.50
N GLN A 263 -15.97 -4.55 -10.18
CA GLN A 263 -15.20 -3.73 -9.23
C GLN A 263 -14.14 -4.54 -8.47
N GLY A 264 -14.32 -5.85 -8.37
CA GLY A 264 -13.44 -6.75 -7.64
C GLY A 264 -13.83 -6.86 -6.17
N THR A 265 -12.84 -6.72 -5.28
CA THR A 265 -13.02 -7.06 -3.86
C THR A 265 -13.69 -5.93 -3.04
N SER A 266 -14.71 -6.29 -2.28
CA SER A 266 -15.40 -5.42 -1.31
C SER A 266 -14.51 -5.03 -0.14
N TRP A 267 -14.73 -3.83 0.39
CA TRP A 267 -14.11 -3.35 1.62
C TRP A 267 -14.50 -4.17 2.85
N LEU A 268 -15.61 -4.91 2.79
CA LEU A 268 -16.02 -5.83 3.86
C LEU A 268 -14.99 -6.95 4.07
N LEU A 269 -14.34 -7.43 2.99
CA LEU A 269 -13.27 -8.42 3.10
C LEU A 269 -12.18 -7.94 4.07
N MET A 270 -11.78 -6.68 3.94
CA MET A 270 -10.72 -6.07 4.74
C MET A 270 -11.04 -6.05 6.24
N SER A 271 -12.33 -6.03 6.60
CA SER A 271 -12.75 -5.88 7.99
C SER A 271 -13.25 -7.17 8.65
N GLN A 272 -13.66 -8.17 7.88
CA GLN A 272 -14.28 -9.38 8.43
C GLN A 272 -13.35 -10.58 8.46
N VAL A 273 -12.63 -10.85 7.37
CA VAL A 273 -11.88 -12.11 7.24
C VAL A 273 -10.74 -12.22 8.23
N ALA A 274 -10.02 -11.12 8.45
CA ALA A 274 -8.91 -11.09 9.42
C ALA A 274 -9.32 -11.57 10.83
N LYS A 275 -10.58 -11.31 11.24
CA LYS A 275 -11.08 -11.69 12.57
C LYS A 275 -11.14 -13.21 12.76
N ASN A 276 -11.39 -13.96 11.69
CA ASN A 276 -11.42 -15.42 11.73
C ASN A 276 -10.05 -16.02 12.07
N TYR A 277 -8.98 -15.23 11.90
CA TYR A 277 -7.60 -15.59 12.21
C TYR A 277 -7.12 -14.98 13.54
N GLY A 278 -8.02 -14.42 14.36
CA GLY A 278 -7.68 -13.75 15.62
C GLY A 278 -7.04 -12.38 15.45
N ILE A 279 -7.02 -11.82 14.23
CA ILE A 279 -6.42 -10.52 13.95
C ILE A 279 -7.44 -9.42 14.21
N THR A 280 -7.03 -8.43 14.98
CA THR A 280 -7.82 -7.22 15.22
C THR A 280 -7.58 -6.23 14.09
N VAL A 281 -8.67 -5.68 13.53
CA VAL A 281 -8.64 -4.72 12.43
C VAL A 281 -9.33 -3.42 12.81
N ASN A 282 -8.70 -2.30 12.53
CA ASN A 282 -9.27 -0.97 12.69
C ASN A 282 -8.95 -0.08 11.48
N GLN A 283 -9.91 0.75 11.07
CA GLN A 283 -9.59 1.81 10.12
C GLN A 283 -8.80 2.92 10.81
N MET A 284 -7.95 3.59 10.04
CA MET A 284 -7.15 4.71 10.54
C MET A 284 -7.06 5.85 9.53
N ALA A 285 -6.71 7.04 10.03
CA ALA A 285 -6.50 8.22 9.21
C ALA A 285 -5.24 8.10 8.34
N VAL A 286 -5.25 8.75 7.18
CA VAL A 286 -4.07 8.89 6.32
C VAL A 286 -3.15 9.96 6.93
N SER A 287 -2.21 9.52 7.76
CA SER A 287 -1.22 10.37 8.43
C SER A 287 0.10 9.62 8.52
N GLN A 288 1.19 10.27 8.13
CA GLN A 288 2.52 9.67 8.19
C GLN A 288 2.85 9.19 9.61
N ILE A 289 2.61 10.03 10.61
CA ILE A 289 2.91 9.73 12.01
C ILE A 289 2.07 8.53 12.50
N GLU A 290 0.79 8.48 12.15
CA GLU A 290 -0.07 7.37 12.59
C GLU A 290 0.34 6.06 11.91
N MET A 291 0.68 6.11 10.62
CA MET A 291 1.15 4.94 9.87
C MET A 291 2.48 4.41 10.43
N GLU A 292 3.46 5.29 10.67
CA GLU A 292 4.75 4.95 11.27
C GLU A 292 4.55 4.34 12.67
N ASN A 293 3.76 5.00 13.54
CA ASN A 293 3.43 4.47 14.86
C ASN A 293 2.76 3.09 14.79
N ALA A 294 1.87 2.86 13.83
CA ALA A 294 1.25 1.56 13.66
C ALA A 294 2.28 0.49 13.29
N LEU A 295 3.18 0.79 12.35
CA LEU A 295 4.24 -0.12 11.90
C LEU A 295 5.26 -0.40 13.02
N ASP A 296 5.62 0.59 13.83
CA ASP A 296 6.50 0.44 14.99
C ASP A 296 5.95 -0.52 16.05
N ASN A 297 4.62 -0.64 16.13
CA ASN A 297 3.95 -1.60 17.01
C ASN A 297 3.78 -2.99 16.37
N GLY A 298 4.47 -3.28 15.26
CA GLY A 298 4.43 -4.57 14.57
C GLY A 298 3.15 -4.80 13.75
N ASN A 299 2.35 -3.77 13.53
CA ASN A 299 1.14 -3.90 12.72
C ASN A 299 1.46 -3.92 11.22
N MET A 300 0.58 -4.52 10.44
CA MET A 300 0.58 -4.38 8.98
C MET A 300 -0.60 -3.51 8.53
N LEU A 301 -0.45 -2.82 7.41
CA LEU A 301 -1.47 -1.93 6.86
C LEU A 301 -1.92 -2.41 5.49
N ILE A 302 -3.23 -2.50 5.24
CA ILE A 302 -3.76 -2.56 3.87
C ILE A 302 -4.29 -1.18 3.51
N CYS A 303 -3.87 -0.66 2.37
CA CYS A 303 -4.37 0.58 1.81
C CYS A 303 -5.23 0.29 0.59
N SER A 304 -6.44 0.86 0.54
CA SER A 304 -7.14 1.03 -0.73
C SER A 304 -6.60 2.28 -1.41
N VAL A 305 -6.09 2.16 -2.63
CA VAL A 305 -5.56 3.27 -3.41
C VAL A 305 -6.40 3.52 -4.66
N GLY A 306 -6.54 4.79 -5.03
CA GLY A 306 -7.10 5.23 -6.30
C GLY A 306 -6.06 5.34 -7.41
N ALA A 307 -6.48 5.95 -8.51
CA ALA A 307 -5.64 6.13 -9.70
C ALA A 307 -4.35 6.90 -9.37
N GLY A 308 -3.21 6.38 -9.84
CA GLY A 308 -1.90 6.91 -9.47
C GLY A 308 -0.76 6.01 -9.92
N ASP A 309 0.23 5.84 -9.06
CA ASP A 309 1.43 5.02 -9.32
C ASP A 309 1.13 3.51 -9.34
N PHE A 310 0.11 3.07 -8.61
CA PHE A 310 -0.22 1.65 -8.45
C PHE A 310 -1.29 1.15 -9.44
N THR A 311 -2.19 2.02 -9.88
CA THR A 311 -3.36 1.62 -10.68
C THR A 311 -3.91 2.79 -11.48
N THR A 312 -4.73 2.52 -12.49
CA THR A 312 -5.54 3.55 -13.16
C THR A 312 -6.95 3.65 -12.59
N GLN A 313 -7.33 2.76 -11.67
CA GLN A 313 -8.68 2.67 -11.10
C GLN A 313 -8.62 2.59 -9.56
N GLY A 314 -8.97 1.44 -8.99
CA GLY A 314 -8.72 1.07 -7.60
C GLY A 314 -7.67 -0.03 -7.50
N HIS A 315 -7.03 -0.16 -6.34
CA HIS A 315 -6.15 -1.28 -6.02
C HIS A 315 -5.99 -1.42 -4.51
N PHE A 316 -5.60 -2.61 -4.05
CA PHE A 316 -5.16 -2.83 -2.68
C PHE A 316 -3.66 -3.10 -2.65
N ILE A 317 -2.98 -2.50 -1.68
CA ILE A 317 -1.55 -2.72 -1.41
C ILE A 317 -1.34 -2.95 0.08
N VAL A 318 -0.25 -3.63 0.43
CA VAL A 318 0.19 -3.78 1.82
C VAL A 318 1.36 -2.84 2.10
N ILE A 319 1.29 -2.07 3.18
CA ILE A 319 2.45 -1.38 3.76
C ILE A 319 2.84 -2.16 5.01
N TYR A 320 4.10 -2.58 5.07
CA TYR A 320 4.60 -3.47 6.13
C TYR A 320 5.79 -2.87 6.90
N GLY A 321 6.28 -1.70 6.50
CA GLY A 321 7.38 -1.04 7.17
C GLY A 321 7.73 0.29 6.50
N TYR A 322 8.75 0.95 7.02
CA TYR A 322 9.26 2.19 6.46
C TYR A 322 10.75 2.36 6.77
N THR A 323 11.37 3.30 6.08
CA THR A 323 12.76 3.74 6.25
C THR A 323 12.80 5.26 6.11
N ASP A 324 13.97 5.87 6.34
CA ASP A 324 14.17 7.31 6.06
C ASP A 324 13.89 7.68 4.59
N GLU A 325 13.93 6.71 3.66
CA GLU A 325 13.63 6.90 2.24
C GLU A 325 12.12 6.77 1.91
N GLY A 326 11.31 6.28 2.84
CA GLY A 326 9.86 6.10 2.70
C GLY A 326 9.35 4.71 3.07
N PHE A 327 8.05 4.50 2.80
CA PHE A 327 7.32 3.27 3.09
C PHE A 327 7.75 2.11 2.18
N LEU A 328 7.77 0.92 2.79
CA LEU A 328 7.97 -0.37 2.12
C LEU A 328 6.59 -0.96 1.80
N VAL A 329 6.39 -1.27 0.52
CA VAL A 329 5.09 -1.71 -0.02
C VAL A 329 5.23 -3.10 -0.60
N ASN A 330 4.27 -3.98 -0.30
CA ASN A 330 3.99 -5.17 -1.09
C ASN A 330 2.78 -4.88 -1.99
N ASP A 331 3.04 -4.67 -3.28
CA ASP A 331 2.02 -4.55 -4.32
C ASP A 331 1.73 -5.95 -4.89
N PRO A 332 0.52 -6.52 -4.68
CA PRO A 332 0.19 -7.86 -5.14
C PRO A 332 0.17 -7.98 -6.66
N TYR A 333 0.18 -6.86 -7.38
CA TYR A 333 0.12 -6.83 -8.83
C TYR A 333 1.48 -6.63 -9.50
N CYS A 334 2.49 -6.05 -8.83
CA CYS A 334 3.77 -5.71 -9.48
C CYS A 334 4.98 -5.87 -8.56
N LYS A 335 5.82 -6.88 -8.84
CA LYS A 335 7.03 -7.16 -8.04
C LYS A 335 8.00 -5.98 -8.09
N VAL A 336 8.17 -5.33 -9.25
CA VAL A 336 9.04 -4.15 -9.38
C VAL A 336 8.56 -2.98 -8.52
N ARG A 337 7.25 -2.79 -8.30
CA ARG A 337 6.77 -1.75 -7.37
C ARG A 337 7.04 -2.13 -5.92
N SER A 338 7.00 -3.43 -5.61
CA SER A 338 7.32 -3.97 -4.28
C SER A 338 8.80 -3.84 -3.90
N THR A 339 9.70 -3.61 -4.86
CA THR A 339 11.13 -3.35 -4.56
C THR A 339 11.45 -1.88 -4.29
N LYS A 340 10.46 -0.98 -4.40
CA LYS A 340 10.66 0.47 -4.25
C LYS A 340 10.31 0.94 -2.85
N LYS A 341 10.89 2.09 -2.47
CA LYS A 341 10.46 2.88 -1.32
C LYS A 341 9.55 4.00 -1.80
N TRP A 342 8.52 4.30 -1.02
CA TRP A 342 7.48 5.24 -1.38
C TRP A 342 7.38 6.34 -0.32
N SER A 343 7.75 7.57 -0.67
CA SER A 343 7.59 8.69 0.26
C SER A 343 6.10 8.93 0.55
N PHE A 344 5.79 9.35 1.78
CA PHE A 344 4.42 9.67 2.18
C PHE A 344 3.76 10.65 1.21
N ASP A 345 4.46 11.75 0.89
CA ASP A 345 3.97 12.78 -0.03
C ASP A 345 3.61 12.25 -1.42
N ARG A 346 4.26 11.19 -1.88
CA ARG A 346 3.95 10.61 -3.18
C ARG A 346 2.66 9.79 -3.16
N ILE A 347 2.38 9.09 -2.07
CA ILE A 347 1.28 8.11 -2.01
C ILE A 347 0.05 8.61 -1.26
N LYS A 348 0.17 9.61 -0.38
CA LYS A 348 -0.92 10.08 0.49
C LYS A 348 -2.20 10.44 -0.27
N ASP A 349 -2.08 11.12 -1.40
CA ASP A 349 -3.24 11.57 -2.19
C ASP A 349 -3.86 10.43 -3.03
N GLN A 350 -3.16 9.30 -3.13
CA GLN A 350 -3.65 8.09 -3.78
C GLN A 350 -4.41 7.20 -2.78
N ILE A 351 -4.13 7.30 -1.48
CA ILE A 351 -4.75 6.46 -0.44
C ILE A 351 -6.17 6.96 -0.14
N LYS A 352 -7.16 6.09 -0.34
CA LYS A 352 -8.57 6.34 -0.02
C LYS A 352 -8.91 5.96 1.42
N THR A 353 -8.38 4.83 1.89
CA THR A 353 -8.58 4.34 3.25
C THR A 353 -7.47 3.38 3.65
N ILE A 354 -7.26 3.23 4.96
CA ILE A 354 -6.25 2.36 5.55
C ILE A 354 -6.90 1.49 6.61
N TRP A 355 -6.62 0.19 6.56
CA TRP A 355 -6.89 -0.75 7.65
C TRP A 355 -5.58 -1.15 8.31
N ARG A 356 -5.53 -1.00 9.63
CA ARG A 356 -4.45 -1.48 10.49
C ARG A 356 -4.82 -2.84 11.07
N TYR A 357 -3.90 -3.79 10.95
CA TYR A 357 -4.04 -5.15 11.44
C TYR A 357 -3.03 -5.43 12.54
N SER A 358 -3.51 -5.90 13.69
CA SER A 358 -2.73 -6.22 14.88
C SER A 358 -3.06 -7.65 15.34
N TYR A 359 -2.05 -8.44 15.68
CA TYR A 359 -2.19 -9.82 16.15
C TYR A 359 -1.60 -9.99 17.55
#